data_AF-A0A919F4Y2-F1
#
_entry.id   AF-A0A919F4Y2-F1
#
_cell.length_a   1.000
_cell.length_b   1.000
_cell.length_c   1.000
_cell.angle_alpha   90.00
_cell.angle_beta   90.00
_cell.angle_gamma   90.00
#
_symmetry.space_group_name_H-M   'P 1'
#
loop_
_entity.id
_entity.type
_entity.pdbx_description
1 polymer ?
#
loop_
_entity_poly.entity_id
_entity_poly.type
_entity_poly.pdbx_seq_one_letter_code
_entity_poly.pdbx_strand_id
1 'polypeptide(L)'
;MKIASLRAEISAIRATFERGDFASLPAMLELHTEHVQAFCAQPDARAFQAEVRMLQAEQQEVVALMRQRQRQLLDLMRAQHRSTRVARVYTQAGLGR
;
A
#
# COMPACT_ATOMS: atom_id res chain seq x y z
N MET A 1 2.85 -16.49 -18.63
CA MET A 1 3.38 -15.45 -17.72
C MET A 1 4.81 -15.80 -17.32
N LYS A 2 5.70 -14.82 -17.14
CA LYS A 2 7.07 -15.06 -16.63
C LYS A 2 7.21 -14.44 -15.24
N ILE A 3 8.01 -15.05 -14.36
CA ILE A 3 8.22 -14.53 -12.99
C ILE A 3 8.82 -13.11 -12.98
N ALA A 4 9.64 -12.77 -13.97
CA ALA A 4 10.18 -11.41 -14.13
C ALA A 4 9.08 -10.35 -14.33
N SER A 5 7.98 -10.70 -15.00
CA SER A 5 6.84 -9.81 -15.20
C SER A 5 6.12 -9.53 -13.87
N LEU A 6 5.91 -10.58 -13.05
CA LEU A 6 5.30 -10.44 -11.71
C LEU A 6 6.14 -9.54 -10.78
N ARG A 7 7.47 -9.66 -10.84
CA ARG A 7 8.37 -8.79 -10.06
C ARG A 7 8.33 -7.33 -10.55
N ALA A 8 8.23 -7.12 -11.86
CA ALA A 8 8.07 -5.78 -12.43
C ALA A 8 6.74 -5.14 -12.00
N GLU A 9 5.66 -5.91 -11.93
CA GLU A 9 4.36 -5.46 -11.42
C GLU A 9 4.43 -5.04 -9.95
N ILE A 10 5.07 -5.83 -9.08
CA ILE A 10 5.28 -5.46 -7.67
C ILE A 10 6.13 -4.19 -7.55
N SER A 11 7.16 -4.06 -8.36
CA SER A 11 7.99 -2.84 -8.41
C SER A 11 7.16 -1.63 -8.84
N ALA A 12 6.27 -1.80 -9.82
CA ALA A 12 5.35 -0.75 -10.27
C ALA A 12 4.33 -0.37 -9.19
N ILE A 13 3.74 -1.36 -8.50
CA ILE A 13 2.82 -1.16 -7.37
C ILE A 13 3.51 -0.33 -6.28
N ARG A 14 4.74 -0.72 -5.91
CA ARG A 14 5.55 0.01 -4.93
C ARG A 14 5.78 1.46 -5.35
N ALA A 15 6.22 1.67 -6.59
CA ALA A 15 6.49 3.02 -7.10
C ALA A 15 5.22 3.89 -7.14
N THR A 16 4.07 3.33 -7.55
CA THR A 16 2.78 4.02 -7.54
C THR A 16 2.34 4.38 -6.13
N PHE A 17 2.54 3.47 -5.16
CA PHE A 17 2.28 3.73 -3.75
C PHE A 17 3.16 4.85 -3.19
N GLU A 18 4.46 4.83 -3.49
CA GLU A 18 5.42 5.86 -3.04
C GLU A 18 5.10 7.25 -3.63
N ARG A 19 4.57 7.30 -4.87
CA ARG A 19 4.05 8.54 -5.50
C ARG A 19 2.74 9.04 -4.88
N GLY A 20 2.07 8.22 -4.07
CA GLY A 20 0.78 8.56 -3.47
C GLY A 20 -0.41 8.50 -4.43
N ASP A 21 -0.24 7.83 -5.58
CA ASP A 21 -1.35 7.59 -6.51
C ASP A 21 -2.20 6.40 -6.03
N PHE A 22 -3.02 6.66 -5.01
CA PHE A 22 -3.86 5.63 -4.40
C PHE A 22 -5.07 5.25 -5.26
N ALA A 23 -5.39 6.04 -6.29
CA ALA A 23 -6.53 5.79 -7.17
C ALA A 23 -6.26 4.62 -8.12
N SER A 24 -5.03 4.48 -8.62
CA SER A 24 -4.66 3.40 -9.53
C SER A 24 -4.28 2.09 -8.84
N LEU A 25 -3.92 2.12 -7.54
CA LEU A 25 -3.45 0.93 -6.82
C LEU A 25 -4.44 -0.26 -6.79
N PRO A 26 -5.76 -0.08 -6.58
CA PRO A 26 -6.68 -1.22 -6.50
C PRO A 26 -6.66 -2.07 -7.78
N ALA A 27 -6.77 -1.43 -8.94
CA ALA A 27 -6.73 -2.11 -10.24
C ALA A 27 -5.38 -2.82 -10.49
N MET A 28 -4.27 -2.19 -10.09
CA MET A 28 -2.94 -2.82 -10.21
C MET A 28 -2.81 -4.08 -9.33
N LEU A 29 -3.37 -4.05 -8.11
CA LEU A 29 -3.34 -5.18 -7.18
C LEU A 29 -4.24 -6.33 -7.66
N GLU A 30 -5.42 -6.02 -8.20
CA GLU A 30 -6.32 -7.01 -8.80
C GLU A 30 -5.65 -7.70 -9.98
N LEU A 31 -5.11 -6.93 -10.93
CA LEU A 31 -4.40 -7.47 -12.09
C LEU A 31 -3.20 -8.34 -11.69
N HIS A 32 -2.39 -7.86 -10.74
CA HIS A 32 -1.27 -8.64 -10.23
C HIS A 32 -1.73 -9.96 -9.59
N THR A 33 -2.85 -9.95 -8.86
CA THR A 33 -3.43 -11.16 -8.25
C THR A 33 -3.84 -12.18 -9.30
N GLU A 34 -4.53 -11.74 -10.36
CA GLU A 34 -4.89 -12.58 -11.51
C GLU A 34 -3.65 -13.19 -12.17
N HIS A 35 -2.61 -12.38 -12.37
CA HIS A 35 -1.36 -12.82 -12.99
C HIS A 35 -0.58 -13.84 -12.14
N VAL A 36 -0.56 -13.67 -10.81
CA VAL A 36 0.03 -14.65 -9.87
C VAL A 36 -0.74 -15.97 -9.93
N GLN A 37 -2.08 -15.92 -9.92
CA GLN A 37 -2.91 -17.13 -10.05
C GLN A 37 -2.64 -17.86 -11.37
N ALA A 38 -2.58 -17.13 -12.48
CA ALA A 38 -2.27 -17.68 -13.80
C ALA A 38 -0.86 -18.30 -13.86
N PHE A 39 0.12 -17.69 -13.19
CA PHE A 39 1.48 -18.23 -13.10
C PHE A 39 1.53 -19.52 -12.27
N CYS A 40 0.86 -19.56 -11.13
CA CYS A 40 0.81 -20.74 -10.25
C CYS A 40 0.07 -21.93 -10.88
N ALA A 41 -0.85 -21.69 -11.81
CA ALA A 41 -1.57 -22.74 -12.54
C ALA A 41 -0.73 -23.43 -13.64
N GLN A 42 0.49 -22.97 -13.91
CA GLN A 42 1.34 -23.55 -14.94
C GLN A 42 1.89 -24.94 -14.54
N PRO A 43 2.00 -25.90 -15.48
CA PRO A 43 2.49 -27.26 -15.19
C PRO A 43 3.87 -27.28 -14.50
N ASP A 44 4.74 -26.33 -14.86
CA ASP A 44 6.11 -26.24 -14.38
C ASP A 44 6.28 -25.26 -13.21
N ALA A 45 5.19 -24.76 -12.61
CA ALA A 45 5.26 -23.77 -11.53
C ALA A 45 6.13 -24.21 -10.34
N ARG A 46 6.24 -25.53 -10.09
CA ARG A 46 7.11 -26.09 -9.05
C ARG A 46 8.59 -25.82 -9.28
N ALA A 47 9.04 -25.68 -10.53
CA ALA A 47 10.43 -25.35 -10.85
C ALA A 47 10.81 -23.93 -10.39
N PHE A 48 9.82 -23.05 -10.20
CA PHE A 48 10.01 -21.65 -9.81
C PHE A 48 9.79 -21.39 -8.32
N GLN A 49 9.87 -22.41 -7.47
CA GLN A 49 9.54 -22.30 -6.05
C GLN A 49 10.41 -21.25 -5.33
N ALA A 50 11.70 -21.17 -5.66
CA ALA A 50 12.60 -20.20 -5.05
C ALA A 50 12.22 -18.76 -5.42
N GLU A 51 11.93 -18.54 -6.69
CA GLU A 51 11.55 -17.24 -7.23
C GLU A 51 10.17 -16.79 -6.72
N VAL A 52 9.23 -17.72 -6.54
CA VAL A 52 7.92 -17.43 -5.91
C VAL A 52 8.10 -17.00 -4.45
N ARG A 53 9.01 -17.63 -3.71
CA ARG A 53 9.34 -17.19 -2.33
C ARG A 53 9.95 -15.78 -2.32
N MET A 54 10.80 -15.45 -3.28
CA MET A 54 11.33 -14.09 -3.42
C MET A 54 10.24 -13.07 -3.73
N LEU A 55 9.33 -13.39 -4.67
CA LEU A 55 8.19 -12.54 -4.99
C LEU A 55 7.29 -12.30 -3.76
N GLN A 56 7.06 -13.35 -2.96
CA GLN A 56 6.31 -13.23 -1.71
C GLN A 56 6.99 -12.29 -0.71
N ALA A 57 8.32 -12.34 -0.59
CA ALA A 57 9.07 -11.42 0.27
C ALA A 57 8.92 -9.96 -0.20
N GLU A 58 9.05 -9.70 -1.50
CA GLU A 58 8.85 -8.36 -2.09
C GLU A 58 7.41 -7.84 -1.83
N GLN A 59 6.40 -8.70 -1.93
CA GLN A 59 5.01 -8.36 -1.57
C GLN A 59 4.86 -7.97 -0.09
N GLN A 60 5.50 -8.71 0.81
CA GLN A 60 5.45 -8.43 2.25
C GLN A 60 6.11 -7.09 2.60
N GLU A 61 7.18 -6.73 1.91
CA GLU A 61 7.81 -5.40 2.03
C GLU A 61 6.84 -4.28 1.63
N VAL A 62 6.14 -4.43 0.50
CA VAL A 62 5.13 -3.45 0.07
C VAL A 62 4.01 -3.31 1.11
N VAL A 63 3.52 -4.43 1.66
CA VAL A 63 2.51 -4.40 2.74
C VAL A 63 3.04 -3.69 4.00
N ALA A 64 4.31 -3.90 4.35
CA ALA A 64 4.94 -3.22 5.48
C ALA A 64 5.00 -1.70 5.27
N LEU A 65 5.35 -1.24 4.07
CA LEU A 65 5.34 0.17 3.68
C LEU A 65 3.93 0.78 3.77
N MET A 66 2.92 0.07 3.25
CA MET A 66 1.51 0.49 3.35
C MET A 66 1.07 0.68 4.81
N ARG A 67 1.39 -0.29 5.68
CA ARG A 67 1.07 -0.20 7.12
C ARG A 67 1.81 0.94 7.81
N GLN A 68 3.06 1.19 7.46
CA GLN A 68 3.82 2.31 8.00
C GLN A 68 3.17 3.64 7.62
N ARG A 69 2.80 3.82 6.35
CA ARG A 69 2.13 5.02 5.87
C ARG A 69 0.76 5.22 6.52
N GLN A 70 0.00 4.14 6.69
CA GLN A 70 -1.28 4.17 7.41
C GLN A 70 -1.11 4.69 8.84
N ARG A 71 -0.11 4.21 9.58
CA ARG A 71 0.19 4.72 10.94
C ARG A 71 0.49 6.21 10.93
N GLN A 72 1.34 6.67 10.02
CA GLN A 72 1.68 8.09 9.87
C GLN A 72 0.43 8.95 9.59
N LEU A 73 -0.43 8.51 8.67
CA LEU A 73 -1.66 9.23 8.34
C LEU A 73 -2.61 9.30 9.54
N LEU A 74 -2.77 8.22 10.29
CA LEU A 74 -3.59 8.21 11.50
C LEU A 74 -3.05 9.18 12.56
N ASP A 75 -1.74 9.26 12.74
CA ASP A 75 -1.13 10.19 13.70
C ASP A 75 -1.32 11.65 13.28
N LEU A 76 -1.22 11.95 11.97
CA LEU A 76 -1.54 13.27 11.43
C LEU A 76 -3.01 13.63 11.63
N MET A 77 -3.94 12.70 11.37
CA MET A 77 -5.36 12.93 11.61
C MET A 77 -5.62 13.23 13.09
N ARG A 78 -5.02 12.48 14.02
CA ARG A 78 -5.14 12.73 15.46
C ARG A 78 -4.61 14.11 15.84
N ALA A 79 -3.48 14.54 15.28
CA ALA A 79 -2.93 15.88 15.50
C ALA A 79 -3.87 16.96 14.99
N GLN A 80 -4.46 16.78 13.79
CA GLN A 80 -5.43 17.72 13.23
C GLN A 80 -6.69 17.84 14.11
N HIS A 81 -7.23 16.73 14.62
CA HIS A 81 -8.39 16.78 15.52
C HIS A 81 -8.09 17.56 16.80
N ARG A 82 -6.90 17.38 17.38
CA ARG A 82 -6.46 18.18 18.54
C ARG A 82 -6.37 19.67 18.20
N SER A 83 -5.80 20.00 17.04
CA SER A 83 -5.71 21.38 16.54
C SER A 83 -7.09 22.04 16.41
N THR A 84 -8.02 21.36 15.72
CA THR A 84 -9.41 21.83 15.57
C THR A 84 -10.10 22.03 16.92
N ARG A 85 -9.88 21.11 17.87
CA ARG A 85 -10.46 21.23 19.22
C ARG A 85 -9.93 22.46 19.95
N VAL A 86 -8.64 22.74 19.87
CA VAL A 86 -8.02 23.93 20.47
C VAL A 86 -8.57 25.21 19.83
N ALA A 87 -8.63 25.26 18.50
CA ALA A 87 -9.21 26.39 17.78
C ALA A 87 -10.65 26.68 18.21
N ARG A 88 -11.46 25.64 18.41
CA ARG A 88 -12.85 25.77 18.91
C ARG A 88 -12.92 26.33 20.33
N VAL A 89 -12.01 25.94 21.22
CA VAL A 89 -11.95 26.49 22.59
C VAL A 89 -11.61 27.98 22.54
N TYR A 90 -10.67 28.40 21.70
CA TYR A 90 -10.32 29.81 21.54
C TYR A 90 -11.48 30.64 20.96
N THR A 91 -12.21 30.13 19.96
CA THR A 91 -13.37 30.85 19.43
C THR A 91 -14.51 30.94 20.44
N GLN A 92 -14.77 29.89 21.22
CA GLN A 92 -15.77 29.93 22.31
C GLN A 92 -15.37 30.87 23.45
N ALA A 93 -14.09 30.93 23.82
CA ALA A 93 -13.59 31.87 24.83
C ALA A 93 -13.60 33.33 24.33
N GLY A 94 -13.47 33.54 23.02
CA GLY A 94 -13.56 34.87 22.39
C GLY A 94 -14.98 35.40 22.21
N LEU A 95 -15.98 34.51 22.11
CA LEU A 95 -17.41 34.86 22.04
C LEU A 95 -18.05 35.10 23.42
N GLY A 96 -17.28 34.96 24.49
CA GLY A 96 -17.71 35.19 25.88
C GLY A 96 -17.30 36.54 26.47
N ARG A 97 -16.92 37.53 25.65
CA ARG A 97 -16.70 38.93 26.09
C ARG A 97 -17.70 39.87 25.44
#